data_AF-A0AAQ3RUI1-F1
#
_entry.id   AF-A0AAQ3RUI1-F1
#
_cell.length_a   1.000
_cell.length_b   1.000
_cell.length_c   1.000
_cell.angle_alpha   90.00
_cell.angle_beta   90.00
_cell.angle_gamma   90.00
#
_symmetry.space_group_name_H-M   'P 1'
#
loop_
_entity.id
_entity.type
_entity.pdbx_description
1 polymer ?
#
loop_
_entity_poly.entity_id
_entity_poly.type
_entity_poly.pdbx_seq_one_letter_code
_entity_poly.pdbx_strand_id
1 'polypeptide(L)'
;MLMVCHHLNNDIPEDVAFADSRIRAETIAAEDILHDMGAISIISSDSQAMGRIGEVALADGVKASYGLNKMVKAVENVRKLTKLDMKLNDALPQITVDPETYKVTADGEVLTCTAAKTVPLSRNYFLF
;
A
#
# COMPACT_ATOMS: atom_id res chain seq x y z
N MET A 1 -6.26 -16.13 -0.26
CA MET A 1 -5.73 -15.39 -1.44
C MET A 1 -4.26 -15.72 -1.67
N LEU A 2 -3.36 -15.43 -0.71
CA LEU A 2 -1.91 -15.65 -0.86
C LEU A 2 -1.55 -17.06 -1.34
N MET A 3 -2.09 -18.10 -0.68
CA MET A 3 -1.85 -19.51 -1.04
C MET A 3 -2.18 -19.80 -2.51
N VAL A 4 -3.29 -19.28 -3.02
CA VAL A 4 -3.73 -19.49 -4.40
C VAL A 4 -2.82 -18.74 -5.38
N CYS A 5 -2.56 -17.45 -5.14
CA CYS A 5 -1.77 -16.64 -6.07
C CYS A 5 -0.32 -17.13 -6.20
N HIS A 6 0.23 -17.75 -5.15
CA HIS A 6 1.57 -18.31 -5.14
C HIS A 6 1.61 -19.83 -5.39
N HIS A 7 0.46 -20.46 -5.66
CA HIS A 7 0.34 -21.91 -5.85
C HIS A 7 0.95 -22.74 -4.70
N LEU A 8 0.80 -22.25 -3.48
CA LEU A 8 1.29 -22.90 -2.26
C LEU A 8 0.38 -24.05 -1.86
N ASN A 9 0.96 -25.04 -1.20
CA ASN A 9 0.26 -26.21 -0.69
C ASN A 9 0.14 -26.14 0.85
N ASN A 10 -1.08 -26.25 1.37
CA ASN A 10 -1.35 -26.27 2.81
C ASN A 10 -0.84 -27.54 3.51
N ASP A 11 -0.54 -28.60 2.76
CA ASP A 11 0.06 -29.83 3.27
C ASP A 11 1.60 -29.73 3.39
N ILE A 12 2.22 -28.65 2.88
CA ILE A 12 3.67 -28.40 2.97
C ILE A 12 3.93 -27.39 4.09
N PRO A 13 4.61 -27.77 5.19
CA PRO A 13 4.85 -26.89 6.34
C PRO A 13 5.60 -25.60 5.99
N GLU A 14 6.54 -25.66 5.04
CA GLU A 14 7.34 -24.50 4.60
C GLU A 14 6.49 -23.47 3.86
N ASP A 15 5.52 -23.93 3.07
CA ASP A 15 4.57 -23.08 2.35
C ASP A 15 3.63 -22.36 3.33
N VAL A 16 3.17 -23.08 4.36
CA VAL A 16 2.38 -22.52 5.46
C VAL A 16 3.20 -21.49 6.24
N ALA A 17 4.44 -21.82 6.59
CA ALA A 17 5.34 -20.91 7.31
C ALA A 17 5.62 -19.63 6.51
N PHE A 18 5.81 -19.74 5.19
CA PHE A 18 5.93 -18.57 4.32
C PHE A 18 4.65 -17.72 4.35
N ALA A 19 3.47 -18.34 4.26
CA ALA A 19 2.20 -17.63 4.30
C ALA A 19 1.97 -16.91 5.63
N ASP A 20 2.24 -17.57 6.75
CA ASP A 20 2.10 -17.01 8.10
C ASP A 20 3.10 -15.87 8.35
N SER A 21 4.31 -15.96 7.81
CA SER A 21 5.30 -14.87 7.89
C SER A 21 4.88 -13.61 7.14
N ARG A 22 3.95 -13.73 6.18
CA ARG A 22 3.53 -12.63 5.29
C ARG A 22 2.19 -12.02 5.68
N ILE A 23 1.22 -12.82 6.13
CA ILE A 23 -0.11 -12.34 6.55
C ILE A 23 -0.16 -12.22 8.07
N ARG A 24 0.09 -11.02 8.59
CA ARG A 24 0.26 -10.78 10.03
C ARG A 24 -0.78 -9.80 10.54
N ALA A 25 -1.61 -10.24 11.48
CA ALA A 25 -2.69 -9.44 12.05
C ALA A 25 -2.16 -8.18 12.77
N GLU A 26 -0.97 -8.28 13.39
CA GLU A 26 -0.31 -7.21 14.11
C GLU A 26 0.04 -6.05 13.17
N THR A 27 0.66 -6.34 12.03
CA THR A 27 1.04 -5.29 11.07
C THR A 27 -0.17 -4.72 10.32
N ILE A 28 -1.22 -5.53 10.10
CA ILE A 28 -2.48 -5.06 9.51
C ILE A 28 -3.20 -4.10 10.49
N ALA A 29 -3.25 -4.44 11.77
CA ALA A 29 -3.85 -3.55 12.78
C ALA A 29 -3.05 -2.26 12.98
N ALA A 30 -1.72 -2.34 12.88
CA ALA A 30 -0.86 -1.15 12.94
C ALA A 30 -1.07 -0.21 11.74
N GLU A 31 -1.35 -0.74 10.55
CA GLU A 31 -1.62 0.05 9.34
C GLU A 31 -2.75 1.06 9.53
N ASP A 32 -3.85 0.65 10.17
CA ASP A 32 -4.98 1.53 10.50
C ASP A 32 -4.54 2.74 11.33
N ILE A 33 -3.73 2.50 12.36
CA ILE A 33 -3.25 3.57 13.25
C ILE A 33 -2.21 4.44 12.54
N LEU A 34 -1.33 3.84 11.73
CA LEU A 34 -0.33 4.55 10.95
C LEU A 34 -0.97 5.49 9.91
N HIS A 35 -2.12 5.12 9.34
CA HIS A 35 -2.91 6.03 8.52
C HIS A 35 -3.50 7.19 9.32
N ASP A 36 -4.10 6.91 10.48
CA ASP A 36 -4.75 7.95 11.30
C ASP A 36 -3.75 9.00 11.83
N MET A 37 -2.52 8.60 12.14
CA MET A 37 -1.45 9.52 12.54
C MET A 37 -0.76 10.22 11.35
N GLY A 38 -1.08 9.88 10.11
CA GLY A 38 -0.44 10.42 8.92
C GLY A 38 0.98 9.87 8.65
N ALA A 39 1.31 8.72 9.22
CA ALA A 39 2.56 7.99 8.93
C ALA A 39 2.47 7.19 7.62
N ILE A 40 1.26 6.90 7.11
CA ILE A 40 1.04 6.44 5.74
C ILE A 40 0.24 7.49 4.98
N SER A 41 0.82 8.01 3.89
CA SER A 41 0.30 9.22 3.23
C SER A 41 -0.65 9.00 2.06
N ILE A 42 -0.74 7.78 1.53
CA ILE A 42 -1.49 7.48 0.31
C ILE A 42 -2.12 6.09 0.43
N ILE A 43 -3.38 5.98 0.05
CA ILE A 43 -4.08 4.70 -0.19
C ILE A 43 -4.16 4.48 -1.71
N SER A 44 -3.93 3.25 -2.17
CA SER A 44 -4.05 2.89 -3.58
C SER A 44 -4.78 1.56 -3.76
N SER A 45 -5.28 1.29 -4.96
CA SER A 45 -6.10 0.11 -5.26
C SER A 45 -5.31 -1.18 -5.49
N ASP A 46 -4.05 -1.05 -5.89
CA ASP A 46 -3.26 -2.15 -6.49
C ASP A 46 -3.99 -2.85 -7.65
N SER A 47 -4.74 -2.08 -8.47
CA SER A 47 -5.63 -2.63 -9.50
C SER A 47 -4.89 -2.91 -10.81
N GLN A 48 -4.62 -4.19 -11.11
CA GLN A 48 -4.33 -4.76 -12.45
C GLN A 48 -3.34 -3.99 -13.39
N ALA A 49 -2.54 -3.07 -12.83
CA ALA A 49 -1.56 -2.17 -13.43
C ALA A 49 -2.08 -1.06 -14.40
N MET A 50 -1.85 0.22 -14.03
CA MET A 50 -1.95 1.38 -14.94
C MET A 50 -0.72 2.29 -14.81
N GLY A 51 -0.19 2.76 -15.95
CA GLY A 51 1.05 3.55 -16.03
C GLY A 51 0.88 4.98 -16.57
N ARG A 52 1.86 5.84 -16.24
CA ARG A 52 2.11 7.16 -16.85
C ARG A 52 3.55 7.18 -17.38
N ILE A 53 3.79 7.96 -18.45
CA ILE A 53 5.10 7.99 -19.13
C ILE A 53 6.09 8.98 -18.46
N GLY A 54 7.39 8.71 -18.62
CA GLY A 54 8.46 9.63 -18.22
C GLY A 54 8.67 10.79 -19.19
N GLU A 55 9.48 11.78 -18.76
CA GLU A 55 9.81 12.99 -19.54
C GLU A 55 10.44 12.67 -20.91
N VAL A 56 11.35 11.70 -20.96
CA VAL A 56 12.04 11.27 -22.19
C VAL A 56 11.04 10.84 -23.26
N ALA A 57 9.98 10.12 -22.88
CA ALA A 57 8.96 9.67 -23.84
C ALA A 57 8.13 10.84 -24.39
N LEU A 58 7.88 11.89 -23.60
CA LEU A 58 7.24 13.10 -24.13
C LEU A 58 8.16 13.82 -25.12
N ALA A 59 9.46 13.94 -24.80
CA ALA A 59 10.46 14.58 -25.65
C ALA A 59 10.64 13.82 -26.99
N ASP A 60 10.57 12.49 -26.97
CA ASP A 60 10.64 11.63 -28.17
C ASP A 60 9.35 11.67 -29.02
N GLY A 61 8.35 12.49 -28.65
CA GLY A 61 7.18 12.73 -29.49
C GLY A 61 6.19 11.57 -29.54
N VAL A 62 6.14 10.71 -28.52
CA VAL A 62 5.29 9.50 -28.49
C VAL A 62 3.81 9.77 -28.76
N LYS A 63 3.31 10.96 -28.44
CA LYS A 63 1.92 11.34 -28.74
C LYS A 63 1.65 11.27 -30.25
N ALA A 64 2.52 11.89 -31.04
CA ALA A 64 2.40 11.91 -32.49
C ALA A 64 2.75 10.55 -33.08
N SER A 65 3.86 9.94 -32.61
CA SER A 65 4.32 8.63 -33.09
C SER A 65 3.27 7.53 -32.91
N TYR A 66 2.54 7.52 -31.78
CA TYR A 66 1.52 6.50 -31.50
C TYR A 66 0.10 6.96 -31.85
N GLY A 67 -0.09 8.14 -32.44
CA GLY A 67 -1.41 8.66 -32.83
C GLY A 67 -2.38 8.86 -31.66
N LEU A 68 -1.88 9.28 -30.48
CA LEU A 68 -2.68 9.35 -29.26
C LEU A 68 -3.60 10.59 -29.28
N ASN A 69 -4.92 10.35 -29.21
CA ASN A 69 -5.92 11.40 -29.01
C ASN A 69 -5.92 11.95 -27.58
N LYS A 70 -5.56 11.12 -26.58
CA LYS A 70 -5.52 11.51 -25.17
C LYS A 70 -4.41 12.55 -24.94
N MET A 71 -4.65 13.49 -24.02
CA MET A 71 -3.61 14.43 -23.59
C MET A 71 -2.42 13.67 -22.98
N VAL A 72 -1.21 14.01 -23.41
CA VAL A 72 0.04 13.44 -22.89
C VAL A 72 0.76 14.52 -22.10
N LYS A 73 1.17 14.20 -20.87
CA LYS A 73 1.95 15.07 -20.00
C LYS A 73 3.12 14.28 -19.42
N ALA A 74 4.26 14.94 -19.27
CA ALA A 74 5.41 14.39 -18.56
C ALA A 74 5.21 14.56 -17.06
N VAL A 75 5.70 13.58 -16.30
CA VAL A 75 5.87 13.71 -14.85
C VAL A 75 7.17 14.48 -14.57
N GLU A 76 7.15 15.35 -13.55
CA GLU A 76 8.30 16.18 -13.17
C GLU A 76 8.38 16.33 -11.64
N ASN A 77 9.51 16.85 -11.13
CA ASN A 77 9.70 17.22 -9.71
C ASN A 77 9.59 16.10 -8.66
N VAL A 78 9.73 14.83 -9.05
CA VAL A 78 9.58 13.67 -8.15
C VAL A 78 10.86 13.25 -7.39
N ARG A 79 12.00 13.91 -7.64
CA ARG A 79 13.30 13.49 -7.08
C ARG A 79 13.69 14.16 -5.76
N LYS A 80 13.04 15.27 -5.41
CA LYS A 80 13.34 16.07 -4.21
C LYS A 80 12.25 15.97 -3.14
N LEU A 81 11.18 15.23 -3.40
CA LEU A 81 10.09 15.04 -2.46
C LEU A 81 10.56 14.19 -1.27
N THR A 82 10.07 14.55 -0.11
CA THR A 82 10.26 13.88 1.17
C THR A 82 8.89 13.56 1.79
N LYS A 83 8.89 12.89 2.94
CA LYS A 83 7.66 12.68 3.72
C LYS A 83 7.01 14.00 4.12
N LEU A 84 7.80 15.06 4.34
CA LEU A 84 7.31 16.40 4.72
C LEU A 84 6.50 17.11 3.63
N ASP A 85 6.64 16.67 2.38
CA ASP A 85 5.86 17.23 1.27
C ASP A 85 4.44 16.64 1.19
N MET A 86 4.16 15.58 1.96
CA MET A 86 2.86 14.90 2.00
C MET A 86 1.87 15.70 2.84
N LYS A 87 0.85 16.25 2.18
CA LYS A 87 -0.12 17.13 2.82
C LYS A 87 -0.88 16.38 3.92
N LEU A 88 -0.79 16.91 5.14
CA LEU A 88 -1.44 16.39 6.35
C LEU A 88 -0.97 14.99 6.77
N ASN A 89 0.07 14.45 6.14
CA ASN A 89 0.53 13.08 6.34
C ASN A 89 2.05 13.01 6.29
N ASP A 90 2.71 13.83 7.11
CA ASP A 90 4.16 14.00 7.15
C ASP A 90 4.83 13.35 8.38
N ALA A 91 4.09 12.54 9.14
CA ALA A 91 4.59 11.93 10.37
C ALA A 91 5.75 10.95 10.10
N LEU A 92 6.77 11.00 10.96
CA LEU A 92 7.98 10.19 10.90
C LEU A 92 8.28 9.52 12.26
N PRO A 93 7.37 8.69 12.80
CA PRO A 93 7.63 8.00 14.06
C PRO A 93 8.75 6.96 13.90
N GLN A 94 9.45 6.67 14.99
CA GLN A 94 10.39 5.55 15.04
C GLN A 94 9.62 4.23 15.14
N ILE A 95 9.46 3.56 14.00
CA ILE A 95 8.75 2.27 13.91
C ILE A 95 9.70 1.13 14.26
N THR A 96 9.24 0.21 15.10
CA THR A 96 9.90 -1.09 15.32
C THR A 96 8.92 -2.24 15.20
N VAL A 97 9.42 -3.41 14.79
CA VAL A 97 8.64 -4.64 14.68
C VAL A 97 9.43 -5.75 15.38
N ASP A 98 8.80 -6.41 16.34
CA ASP A 98 9.39 -7.56 17.01
C ASP A 98 9.46 -8.75 16.02
N PRO A 99 10.63 -9.41 15.87
CA PRO A 99 10.83 -10.41 14.83
C PRO A 99 10.10 -11.74 15.07
N GLU A 100 9.67 -12.02 16.30
CA GLU A 100 9.02 -13.28 16.66
C GLU A 100 7.51 -13.10 16.86
N THR A 101 7.12 -12.00 17.49
CA THR A 101 5.72 -11.71 17.84
C THR A 101 5.03 -10.77 16.85
N TYR A 102 5.78 -10.18 15.92
CA TYR A 102 5.32 -9.20 14.93
C TYR A 102 4.66 -7.95 15.50
N LYS A 103 4.77 -7.74 16.81
CA LYS A 103 4.26 -6.56 17.51
C LYS A 103 4.91 -5.31 16.94
N VAL A 104 4.09 -4.37 16.51
CA VAL A 104 4.52 -3.08 15.96
C VAL A 104 4.48 -2.02 17.06
N THR A 105 5.52 -1.20 17.13
CA THR A 105 5.51 0.01 17.95
C THR A 105 5.90 1.24 17.14
N ALA A 106 5.40 2.40 17.54
CA ALA A 106 5.85 3.71 17.09
C ALA A 106 6.25 4.53 18.31
N ASP A 107 7.50 5.01 18.31
CA ASP A 107 8.07 5.79 19.43
C ASP A 107 7.96 5.08 20.79
N GLY A 108 7.98 3.74 20.77
CA GLY A 108 7.87 2.88 21.95
C GLY A 108 6.43 2.48 22.33
N GLU A 109 5.41 3.07 21.70
CA GLU A 109 4.01 2.74 21.96
C GLU A 109 3.50 1.64 21.02
N VAL A 110 2.77 0.66 21.55
CA VAL A 110 2.24 -0.46 20.76
C VAL A 110 1.11 0.02 19.87
N LEU A 111 1.23 -0.25 18.57
CA LEU A 111 0.19 0.05 17.58
C LEU A 111 -0.71 -1.15 17.38
N THR A 112 -1.97 -1.03 17.84
CA THR A 112 -2.96 -2.09 17.67
C THR A 112 -4.38 -1.54 17.68
N CYS A 113 -5.27 -2.21 16.97
CA CYS A 113 -6.70 -1.94 16.93
C CYS A 113 -7.47 -3.27 16.89
N THR A 114 -8.74 -3.24 17.28
CA THR A 114 -9.62 -4.41 17.15
C THR A 114 -10.27 -4.44 15.77
N ALA A 115 -10.34 -5.61 15.15
CA ALA A 115 -11.03 -5.79 13.87
C ALA A 115 -12.50 -5.33 13.94
N ALA A 116 -12.90 -4.46 13.02
CA ALA A 116 -14.27 -4.01 12.90
C ALA A 116 -15.21 -5.15 12.44
N LYS A 117 -16.37 -5.30 13.09
CA LYS A 117 -17.37 -6.31 12.70
C LYS A 117 -18.21 -5.89 11.50
N THR A 118 -18.34 -4.57 11.29
CA THR A 118 -19.11 -3.95 10.20
C THR A 118 -18.43 -2.64 9.81
N VAL A 119 -18.55 -2.26 8.55
CA VAL A 119 -18.06 -0.96 8.05
C VAL A 119 -19.19 -0.17 7.37
N PRO A 120 -19.19 1.18 7.44
CA PRO A 120 -20.12 1.99 6.66
C PRO A 120 -19.82 1.87 5.15
N LEU A 121 -20.64 2.51 4.31
CA LEU A 121 -20.47 2.50 2.85
C LEU A 121 -20.44 1.09 2.23
N SER A 122 -21.08 0.11 2.87
CA SER A 122 -21.15 -1.29 2.42
C SER A 122 -22.60 -1.73 2.16
N ARG A 123 -23.23 -2.44 3.12
CA ARG A 123 -24.53 -3.12 3.00
C ARG A 123 -25.70 -2.25 2.50
N ASN A 124 -25.60 -0.93 2.63
CA ASN A 124 -26.65 -0.01 2.21
C ASN A 124 -26.60 0.33 0.71
N TYR A 125 -25.50 0.03 0.01
CA TYR A 125 -25.23 0.60 -1.33
C TYR A 125 -25.01 -0.44 -2.44
N PHE A 126 -24.61 -1.67 -2.10
CA PHE A 126 -24.27 -2.69 -3.09
C PHE A 126 -25.32 -3.80 -3.17
N LEU A 127 -25.61 -4.25 -4.40
CA LEU A 127 -26.52 -5.36 -4.66
C LEU A 127 -25.89 -6.73 -4.36
N PHE A 128 -24.57 -6.84 -4.53
CA PHE A 128 -23.74 -8.03 -4.26
C PHE A 128 -22.49 -7.62 -3.49
#